data_AF-A0A060WNX3-F1
#
_entry.id   AF-A0A060WNX3-F1
#
_cell.length_a   1.000
_cell.length_b   1.000
_cell.length_c   1.000
_cell.angle_alpha   90.00
_cell.angle_beta   90.00
_cell.angle_gamma   90.00
#
_symmetry.space_group_name_H-M   'P 1'
#
loop_
_entity.id
_entity.type
_entity.pdbx_description
1 polymer ?
#
loop_
_entity_poly.entity_id
_entity_poly.type
_entity_poly.pdbx_seq_one_letter_code
_entity_poly.pdbx_strand_id
1 'polypeptide(L)'
;MECQVEELRQQLEKQTLVNQELQNHNKDLERRLQETEKLLQELQSHYHDLDFPDQRISNEGGLVVRKSRVAVMAPEPIPEDQQEIIKTKVKKTVSETSLIIKAIQKNDFLSRLDDEQITMMVELLVAIDFKPGNDVIKEGTEGDSMYIVAAGELLVSQADCNLRTLTCGDVFGELAILYNCKRTATVKAKTVVRLWFMERQMYRTIMTNKSKKKREQLMGFLKTSRTLKALNDSQLSKIIDSMEEVKYQNNDVIVREGAEGNTFYIILKGEVKVTKKLNGQEKQIRKMGKGEHFGELALIREILRTATCTAVGPVTCFSIDKEVFEETIPIEHLELHDDISSKVLEEPDAPEKTSPSSYLRLKDLIPVLYQEGRYQGEPVTLGVGGFGRVELVCV
;
A
#
# COMPACT_ATOMS: atom_id res chain seq x y z
N MET A 1 18.62 -28.56 38.16
CA MET A 1 18.54 -29.59 37.10
C MET A 1 17.16 -30.22 37.03
N GLU A 2 16.60 -30.76 38.11
CA GLU A 2 15.27 -31.40 38.08
C GLU A 2 14.13 -30.46 37.64
N CYS A 3 14.12 -29.21 38.13
CA CYS A 3 13.08 -28.23 37.75
C CYS A 3 13.07 -27.86 36.25
N GLN A 4 14.26 -27.74 35.64
CA GLN A 4 14.39 -27.46 34.19
C GLN A 4 14.00 -28.67 33.32
N VAL A 5 14.24 -29.89 33.81
CA VAL A 5 13.82 -31.11 33.12
C VAL A 5 12.30 -31.24 33.15
N GLU A 6 11.65 -30.84 34.24
CA GLU A 6 10.19 -30.84 34.36
C GLU A 6 9.52 -29.80 33.44
N GLU A 7 10.09 -28.61 33.36
CA GLU A 7 9.60 -27.53 32.48
C GLU A 7 9.72 -27.90 30.99
N LEU A 8 10.83 -28.52 30.59
CA LEU A 8 11.02 -29.03 29.22
C LEU A 8 10.07 -30.18 28.89
N ARG A 9 9.73 -31.04 29.87
CA ARG A 9 8.73 -32.11 29.68
C ARG A 9 7.34 -31.52 29.44
N GLN A 10 6.93 -30.52 30.23
CA GLN A 10 5.66 -29.82 30.05
C GLN A 10 5.57 -29.10 28.69
N GLN A 11 6.66 -28.46 28.24
CA GLN A 11 6.70 -27.84 26.92
C GLN A 11 6.59 -28.87 25.79
N LEU A 12 7.27 -30.01 25.92
CA LEU A 12 7.22 -31.08 24.92
C LEU A 12 5.83 -31.71 24.84
N GLU A 13 5.16 -31.90 25.98
CA GLU A 13 3.78 -32.40 26.06
C GLU A 13 2.77 -31.42 25.43
N LYS A 14 2.93 -30.12 25.67
CA LYS A 14 2.12 -29.08 25.03
C LYS A 14 2.32 -29.05 23.51
N GLN A 15 3.57 -29.19 23.04
CA GLN A 15 3.87 -29.25 21.61
C GLN A 15 3.31 -30.51 20.94
N THR A 16 3.33 -31.66 21.63
CA THR A 16 2.76 -32.90 21.09
C THR A 16 1.24 -32.82 20.97
N LEU A 17 0.56 -32.19 21.94
CA LEU A 17 -0.88 -31.95 21.87
C LEU A 17 -1.26 -31.05 20.67
N VAL A 18 -0.55 -29.93 20.50
CA VAL A 18 -0.80 -29.01 19.37
C VAL A 18 -0.58 -29.68 18.02
N ASN A 19 0.49 -30.48 17.90
CA ASN A 19 0.75 -31.24 16.67
C ASN A 19 -0.34 -32.27 16.38
N GLN A 20 -0.90 -32.90 17.42
CA GLN A 20 -2.00 -33.85 17.27
C GLN A 20 -3.31 -33.16 16.83
N GLU A 21 -3.61 -31.97 17.37
CA GLU A 21 -4.74 -31.16 16.93
C GLU A 21 -4.60 -30.71 15.47
N LEU A 22 -3.41 -30.23 15.07
CA LEU A 22 -3.11 -29.87 13.68
C LEU A 22 -3.27 -31.05 12.72
N GLN A 23 -2.80 -32.24 13.10
CA GLN A 23 -2.99 -33.45 12.30
C GLN A 23 -4.47 -33.82 12.13
N ASN A 24 -5.27 -33.65 13.18
CA ASN A 24 -6.72 -33.90 13.10
C ASN A 24 -7.40 -32.86 12.19
N HIS A 25 -7.00 -31.60 12.27
CA HIS A 25 -7.56 -30.54 11.42
C HIS A 25 -7.21 -30.74 9.93
N ASN A 26 -5.96 -31.13 9.64
CA ASN A 26 -5.55 -31.45 8.26
C ASN A 26 -6.36 -32.62 7.68
N LYS A 27 -6.62 -33.67 8.47
CA LYS A 27 -7.47 -34.79 8.05
C LYS A 27 -8.92 -34.37 7.77
N ASP A 28 -9.46 -33.44 8.55
CA ASP A 28 -10.82 -32.90 8.30
C ASP A 28 -10.85 -32.08 7.00
N LEU A 29 -9.84 -31.25 6.76
CA LEU A 29 -9.72 -30.46 5.53
C LEU A 29 -9.58 -31.37 4.30
N GLU A 30 -8.76 -32.42 4.36
CA GLU A 30 -8.62 -33.41 3.28
C GLU A 30 -9.96 -34.10 2.96
N ARG A 31 -10.75 -34.44 3.99
CA ARG A 31 -12.08 -35.03 3.80
C ARG A 31 -13.03 -34.07 3.09
N ARG A 32 -13.08 -32.80 3.53
CA ARG A 32 -13.93 -31.77 2.89
C ARG A 32 -13.53 -31.53 1.44
N LEU A 33 -12.23 -31.53 1.16
CA LEU A 33 -11.72 -31.34 -0.19
C LEU A 33 -12.17 -32.49 -1.11
N GLN A 34 -12.06 -33.74 -0.66
CA GLN A 34 -12.58 -34.90 -1.40
C GLN A 34 -14.10 -34.85 -1.61
N GLU A 35 -14.87 -34.42 -0.61
CA GLU A 35 -16.32 -34.26 -0.75
C GLU A 35 -16.66 -33.18 -1.79
N THR A 36 -15.94 -32.05 -1.78
CA THR A 36 -16.16 -30.99 -2.77
C THR A 36 -15.80 -31.41 -4.19
N GLU A 37 -14.70 -32.15 -4.38
CA GLU A 37 -14.31 -32.68 -5.69
C GLU A 37 -15.36 -33.64 -6.24
N LYS A 38 -15.91 -34.50 -5.38
CA LYS A 38 -16.97 -35.43 -5.77
C LYS A 38 -18.25 -34.70 -6.19
N LEU A 39 -18.66 -33.68 -5.42
CA LEU A 39 -19.80 -32.80 -5.77
C LEU A 39 -19.59 -32.09 -7.11
N LEU A 40 -18.37 -31.63 -7.37
CA LEU A 40 -18.02 -30.95 -8.61
C LEU A 40 -18.08 -31.91 -9.80
N GLN A 41 -17.62 -33.15 -9.62
CA GLN A 41 -17.72 -34.21 -10.63
C GLN A 41 -19.17 -34.63 -10.90
N GLU A 42 -20.01 -34.73 -9.87
CA GLU A 42 -21.45 -34.99 -10.00
C GLU A 42 -22.16 -33.86 -10.76
N LEU A 43 -21.89 -32.59 -10.42
CA LEU A 43 -22.45 -31.43 -11.14
C LEU A 43 -22.00 -31.38 -12.61
N GLN A 44 -20.74 -31.72 -12.89
CA GLN A 44 -20.24 -31.81 -14.27
C GLN A 44 -20.93 -32.91 -15.07
N SER A 45 -21.22 -34.06 -14.44
CA SER A 45 -21.98 -35.13 -15.09
C SER A 45 -23.43 -34.70 -15.37
N HIS A 46 -24.07 -34.00 -14.42
CA HIS A 46 -25.44 -33.52 -14.58
C HIS A 46 -25.56 -32.40 -15.61
N TYR A 47 -24.51 -31.59 -15.79
CA TYR A 47 -24.46 -30.60 -16.86
C TYR A 47 -24.38 -31.26 -18.25
N HIS A 48 -23.82 -32.47 -18.36
CA HIS A 48 -23.73 -33.20 -19.62
C HIS A 48 -25.07 -33.85 -20.03
N ASP A 49 -25.95 -34.13 -19.06
CA ASP A 49 -27.26 -34.76 -19.30
C ASP A 49 -28.38 -33.77 -19.66
N LEU A 50 -28.15 -32.46 -19.53
CA LEU A 50 -29.12 -31.43 -19.90
C LEU A 50 -28.98 -31.06 -21.39
N ASP A 51 -29.50 -31.94 -22.26
CA ASP A 51 -29.72 -31.64 -23.67
C ASP A 51 -30.84 -30.60 -23.83
N PHE A 52 -30.50 -29.40 -24.34
CA PHE A 52 -31.48 -28.39 -24.71
C PHE A 52 -32.02 -28.67 -26.14
N PRO A 53 -33.35 -28.73 -26.35
CA PRO A 53 -33.91 -29.01 -27.67
C PRO A 53 -33.68 -27.84 -28.65
N ASP A 54 -32.91 -28.10 -29.70
CA ASP A 54 -32.68 -27.21 -30.84
C ASP A 54 -33.98 -26.95 -31.63
N GLN A 55 -34.52 -25.73 -31.55
CA GLN A 55 -35.47 -25.23 -32.55
C GLN A 55 -34.72 -24.87 -33.83
N ARG A 56 -34.72 -25.83 -34.76
CA ARG A 56 -34.27 -25.69 -36.14
C ARG A 56 -35.07 -24.61 -36.87
N ILE A 57 -34.40 -23.53 -37.28
CA ILE A 57 -34.77 -22.80 -38.50
C ILE A 57 -33.67 -23.09 -39.52
N SER A 58 -34.09 -23.75 -40.59
CA SER A 58 -33.30 -24.21 -41.72
C SER A 58 -32.68 -23.03 -42.47
N ASN A 59 -31.35 -23.05 -42.67
CA ASN A 59 -30.76 -22.85 -43.98
C ASN A 59 -29.28 -23.26 -43.97
N GLU A 60 -28.90 -24.00 -45.00
CA GLU A 60 -27.64 -24.70 -45.18
C GLU A 60 -26.43 -23.75 -45.28
N GLY A 61 -25.33 -24.11 -44.61
CA GLY A 61 -24.02 -23.48 -44.80
C GLY A 61 -23.11 -23.48 -43.56
N GLY A 62 -22.48 -24.61 -43.25
CA GLY A 62 -21.25 -24.71 -42.44
C GLY A 62 -21.37 -24.40 -40.94
N LEU A 63 -21.22 -25.43 -40.09
CA LEU A 63 -21.14 -25.31 -38.63
C LEU A 63 -19.95 -24.43 -38.18
N VAL A 64 -20.21 -23.14 -37.94
CA VAL A 64 -19.35 -22.32 -37.08
C VAL A 64 -19.70 -22.66 -35.64
N VAL A 65 -18.92 -23.57 -35.04
CA VAL A 65 -18.93 -23.82 -33.60
C VAL A 65 -18.70 -22.48 -32.90
N ARG A 66 -19.72 -21.98 -32.18
CA ARG A 66 -19.54 -20.83 -31.28
C ARG A 66 -18.55 -21.22 -30.20
N LYS A 67 -17.29 -20.85 -30.38
CA LYS A 67 -16.26 -20.98 -29.34
C LYS A 67 -16.77 -20.27 -28.09
N SER A 68 -16.73 -21.00 -26.97
CA SER A 68 -16.94 -20.47 -25.63
C SER A 68 -16.16 -19.16 -25.47
N ARG A 69 -16.79 -18.14 -24.88
CA ARG A 69 -16.13 -16.86 -24.59
C ARG A 69 -14.93 -17.17 -23.69
N VAL A 70 -13.73 -16.91 -24.21
CA VAL A 70 -12.49 -17.05 -23.44
C VAL A 70 -12.60 -16.16 -22.21
N ALA A 71 -12.29 -16.73 -21.03
CA ALA A 71 -12.24 -15.97 -19.79
C ALA A 71 -11.28 -14.78 -19.94
N VAL A 72 -11.73 -13.60 -19.51
CA VAL A 72 -10.87 -12.40 -19.44
C VAL A 72 -9.81 -12.69 -18.39
N MET A 73 -8.58 -12.94 -18.83
CA MET A 73 -7.45 -13.20 -17.93
C MET A 73 -7.19 -11.98 -17.06
N ALA A 74 -6.97 -12.21 -15.77
CA ALA A 74 -6.58 -11.18 -14.82
C ALA A 74 -5.28 -10.49 -15.29
N PRO A 75 -5.11 -9.17 -15.06
CA PRO A 75 -3.88 -8.49 -15.42
C PRO A 75 -2.70 -9.07 -14.60
N GLU A 76 -1.79 -9.79 -15.28
CA GLU A 76 -0.57 -10.33 -14.67
C GLU A 76 0.28 -9.21 -14.04
N PRO A 77 0.88 -9.38 -12.85
CA PRO A 77 1.64 -8.34 -12.18
C PRO A 77 2.75 -7.74 -13.08
N ILE A 78 2.93 -6.42 -12.99
CA ILE A 78 3.91 -5.68 -13.80
C ILE A 78 5.31 -6.02 -13.29
N PRO A 79 6.24 -6.52 -14.13
CA PRO A 79 7.63 -6.77 -13.72
C PRO A 79 8.34 -5.47 -13.29
N GLU A 80 9.14 -5.52 -12.22
CA GLU A 80 9.74 -4.37 -11.53
C GLU A 80 10.80 -3.59 -12.35
N ASP A 81 11.32 -4.17 -13.45
CA ASP A 81 12.49 -3.65 -14.17
C ASP A 81 12.23 -2.54 -15.21
N GLN A 82 11.01 -2.00 -15.33
CA GLN A 82 10.66 -1.12 -16.46
C GLN A 82 10.75 0.40 -16.18
N GLN A 83 11.68 0.83 -15.32
CA GLN A 83 11.93 2.26 -15.04
C GLN A 83 12.39 3.06 -16.27
N GLU A 84 12.82 2.40 -17.36
CA GLU A 84 13.30 3.07 -18.58
C GLU A 84 12.21 3.50 -19.55
N ILE A 85 11.02 2.89 -19.54
CA ILE A 85 9.96 3.16 -20.53
C ILE A 85 9.39 4.60 -20.38
N ILE A 86 9.50 5.20 -19.18
CA ILE A 86 8.98 6.54 -18.88
C ILE A 86 9.92 7.66 -19.36
N LYS A 87 11.14 7.36 -19.82
CA LYS A 87 12.14 8.41 -20.14
C LYS A 87 11.92 9.12 -21.47
N THR A 88 11.14 8.56 -22.40
CA THR A 88 10.89 9.16 -23.72
C THR A 88 9.56 9.92 -23.76
N LYS A 89 9.46 11.01 -23.00
CA LYS A 89 8.38 11.98 -23.19
C LYS A 89 8.50 12.61 -24.58
N VAL A 90 7.51 12.40 -25.44
CA VAL A 90 7.48 13.02 -26.78
C VAL A 90 6.71 14.32 -26.69
N LYS A 91 7.39 15.46 -26.90
CA LYS A 91 6.74 16.77 -26.99
C LYS A 91 5.83 16.81 -28.22
N LYS A 92 4.53 17.03 -27.98
CA LYS A 92 3.51 17.17 -29.02
C LYS A 92 3.05 18.62 -29.12
N THR A 93 2.59 19.01 -30.31
CA THR A 93 2.03 20.34 -30.52
C THR A 93 0.64 20.46 -29.87
N VAL A 94 0.22 21.69 -29.57
CA VAL A 94 -1.11 21.96 -28.96
C VAL A 94 -2.26 21.42 -29.83
N SER A 95 -2.09 21.46 -31.15
CA SER A 95 -3.05 20.94 -32.12
C SER A 95 -3.18 19.41 -32.03
N GLU A 96 -2.05 18.70 -31.99
CA GLU A 96 -2.04 17.23 -31.86
C GLU A 96 -2.61 16.77 -30.54
N THR A 97 -2.22 17.42 -29.43
CA THR A 97 -2.79 17.14 -28.10
C THR A 97 -4.31 17.27 -28.09
N SER A 98 -4.84 18.33 -28.71
CA SER A 98 -6.29 18.55 -28.79
C SER A 98 -7.01 17.47 -29.61
N LEU A 99 -6.39 16.99 -30.70
CA LEU A 99 -6.94 15.90 -31.51
C LEU A 99 -6.92 14.56 -30.75
N ILE A 100 -5.81 14.25 -30.07
CA ILE A 100 -5.68 13.03 -29.27
C ILE A 100 -6.73 13.01 -28.15
N ILE A 101 -6.88 14.11 -27.41
CA ILE A 101 -7.87 14.20 -26.32
C ILE A 101 -9.28 13.96 -26.86
N LYS A 102 -9.65 14.57 -27.99
CA LYS A 102 -10.95 14.32 -28.64
C LYS A 102 -11.14 12.86 -29.05
N ALA A 103 -10.10 12.22 -29.59
CA ALA A 103 -10.11 10.80 -29.96
C ALA A 103 -10.33 9.89 -28.73
N ILE A 104 -9.62 10.16 -27.63
CA ILE A 104 -9.73 9.42 -26.36
C ILE A 104 -11.14 9.58 -25.77
N GLN A 105 -11.66 10.81 -25.74
CA GLN A 105 -13.00 11.10 -25.19
C GLN A 105 -14.14 10.52 -26.04
N LYS A 106 -13.95 10.39 -27.36
CA LYS A 106 -14.92 9.75 -28.28
C LYS A 106 -15.03 8.24 -28.07
N ASN A 107 -14.01 7.60 -27.51
CA ASN A 107 -13.98 6.15 -27.33
C ASN A 107 -14.67 5.73 -26.01
N ASP A 108 -15.56 4.74 -26.10
CA ASP A 108 -16.38 4.26 -24.97
C ASP A 108 -15.56 3.73 -23.78
N PHE A 109 -14.37 3.18 -24.04
CA PHE A 109 -13.50 2.62 -23.00
C PHE A 109 -12.59 3.69 -22.39
N LEU A 110 -12.01 4.53 -23.24
CA LEU A 110 -10.99 5.50 -22.82
C LEU A 110 -11.57 6.79 -22.22
N SER A 111 -12.85 7.07 -22.45
CA SER A 111 -13.56 8.21 -21.86
C SER A 111 -13.69 8.14 -20.32
N ARG A 112 -13.41 6.98 -19.72
CA ARG A 112 -13.42 6.78 -18.25
C ARG A 112 -12.13 7.19 -17.56
N LEU A 113 -11.09 7.57 -18.31
CA LEU A 113 -9.83 8.04 -17.76
C LEU A 113 -10.00 9.45 -17.18
N ASP A 114 -9.32 9.73 -16.08
CA ASP A 114 -9.26 11.10 -15.54
C ASP A 114 -8.28 11.99 -16.32
N ASP A 115 -8.36 13.31 -16.08
CA ASP A 115 -7.55 14.30 -16.79
C ASP A 115 -6.04 14.06 -16.63
N GLU A 116 -5.59 13.54 -15.49
CA GLU A 116 -4.18 13.24 -15.23
C GLU A 116 -3.72 12.04 -16.06
N GLN A 117 -4.53 10.98 -16.12
CA GLN A 117 -4.30 9.80 -16.94
C GLN A 117 -4.31 10.14 -18.44
N ILE A 118 -5.26 10.97 -18.89
CA ILE A 118 -5.31 11.46 -20.27
C ILE A 118 -4.04 12.25 -20.59
N THR A 119 -3.60 13.13 -19.70
CA THR A 119 -2.37 13.92 -19.89
C THR A 119 -1.15 13.01 -20.01
N MET A 120 -1.00 12.03 -19.11
CA MET A 120 0.08 11.03 -19.19
C MET A 120 0.01 10.21 -20.48
N MET A 121 -1.19 9.84 -20.93
CA MET A 121 -1.38 9.11 -22.18
C MET A 121 -0.95 9.93 -23.39
N VAL A 122 -1.32 11.20 -23.44
CA VAL A 122 -0.89 12.14 -24.48
C VAL A 122 0.63 12.24 -24.51
N GLU A 123 1.31 12.35 -23.36
CA GLU A 123 2.78 12.48 -23.31
C GLU A 123 3.52 11.24 -23.85
N LEU A 124 2.97 10.04 -23.63
CA LEU A 124 3.62 8.76 -23.95
C LEU A 124 3.32 8.21 -25.36
N LEU A 125 2.29 8.73 -26.05
CA LEU A 125 1.99 8.32 -27.43
C LEU A 125 3.17 8.60 -28.39
N VAL A 126 3.53 7.64 -29.22
CA VAL A 126 4.61 7.78 -30.20
C VAL A 126 4.03 7.87 -31.62
N ALA A 127 4.54 8.77 -32.44
CA ALA A 127 4.11 8.90 -33.84
C ALA A 127 4.80 7.86 -34.73
N ILE A 128 4.04 7.21 -35.60
CA ILE A 128 4.52 6.25 -36.60
C ILE A 128 3.81 6.50 -37.94
N ASP A 129 4.56 6.38 -39.05
CA ASP A 129 4.07 6.61 -40.41
C ASP A 129 4.06 5.28 -41.19
N PHE A 130 2.99 5.02 -41.95
CA PHE A 130 2.87 3.85 -42.83
C PHE A 130 2.55 4.27 -44.27
N LYS A 131 3.04 3.46 -45.23
CA LYS A 131 2.77 3.65 -46.66
C LYS A 131 1.47 2.96 -47.07
N PRO A 132 0.81 3.43 -48.16
CA PRO A 132 -0.33 2.74 -48.74
C PRO A 132 -0.06 1.25 -48.97
N GLY A 133 -1.02 0.41 -48.63
CA GLY A 133 -0.96 -1.05 -48.79
C GLY A 133 -0.28 -1.80 -47.64
N ASN A 134 0.34 -1.12 -46.66
CA ASN A 134 0.90 -1.78 -45.49
C ASN A 134 -0.18 -2.19 -44.49
N ASP A 135 -0.05 -3.41 -43.95
CA ASP A 135 -0.87 -3.89 -42.85
C ASP A 135 -0.33 -3.34 -41.53
N VAL A 136 -1.16 -2.59 -40.81
CA VAL A 136 -0.81 -2.05 -39.49
C VAL A 136 -1.04 -3.09 -38.41
N ILE A 137 -2.18 -3.80 -38.48
CA ILE A 137 -2.47 -4.97 -37.65
C ILE A 137 -3.07 -6.06 -38.54
N LYS A 138 -2.80 -7.31 -38.20
CA LYS A 138 -3.29 -8.47 -38.95
C LYS A 138 -4.18 -9.33 -38.07
N GLU A 139 -5.32 -9.76 -38.60
CA GLU A 139 -6.25 -10.62 -37.91
C GLU A 139 -5.57 -11.91 -37.39
N GLY A 140 -5.91 -12.31 -36.17
CA GLY A 140 -5.41 -13.54 -35.54
C GLY A 140 -4.01 -13.45 -34.94
N THR A 141 -3.27 -12.34 -35.14
CA THR A 141 -1.98 -12.14 -34.45
C THR A 141 -2.21 -11.72 -33.00
N GLU A 142 -1.21 -11.94 -32.15
CA GLU A 142 -1.22 -11.30 -30.84
C GLU A 142 -1.19 -9.78 -30.99
N GLY A 143 -1.93 -9.09 -30.14
CA GLY A 143 -1.99 -7.64 -30.13
C GLY A 143 -1.56 -7.10 -28.79
N ASP A 144 -0.60 -6.19 -28.78
CA ASP A 144 -0.05 -5.55 -27.58
C ASP A 144 -0.12 -4.03 -27.66
N SER A 145 -0.68 -3.48 -28.73
CA SER A 145 -0.60 -2.05 -29.03
C SER A 145 -1.92 -1.50 -29.56
N MET A 146 -2.23 -0.26 -29.20
CA MET A 146 -3.37 0.51 -29.71
C MET A 146 -2.89 1.67 -30.57
N TYR A 147 -3.78 2.17 -31.42
CA TYR A 147 -3.47 3.22 -32.38
C TYR A 147 -4.59 4.26 -32.43
N ILE A 148 -4.19 5.51 -32.65
CA ILE A 148 -5.06 6.65 -32.92
C ILE A 148 -4.67 7.23 -34.26
N VAL A 149 -5.64 7.42 -35.15
CA VAL A 149 -5.36 7.94 -36.49
C VAL A 149 -5.13 9.46 -36.42
N ALA A 150 -3.91 9.89 -36.73
CA ALA A 150 -3.56 11.31 -36.82
C ALA A 150 -3.90 11.89 -38.20
N ALA A 151 -3.59 11.15 -39.26
CA ALA A 151 -3.89 11.53 -40.64
C ALA A 151 -3.95 10.31 -41.57
N GLY A 152 -4.70 10.44 -42.66
CA GLY A 152 -4.89 9.41 -43.68
C GLY A 152 -6.08 8.48 -43.42
N GLU A 153 -6.26 7.50 -44.31
CA GLU A 153 -7.37 6.54 -44.27
C GLU A 153 -6.87 5.11 -44.16
N LEU A 154 -7.54 4.31 -43.32
CA LEU A 154 -7.27 2.87 -43.17
C LEU A 154 -8.53 2.05 -43.46
N LEU A 155 -8.36 0.87 -44.03
CA LEU A 155 -9.43 -0.10 -44.25
C LEU A 155 -9.39 -1.17 -43.16
N VAL A 156 -10.51 -1.41 -42.50
CA VAL A 156 -10.70 -2.55 -41.58
C VAL A 156 -11.39 -3.67 -42.33
N SER A 157 -10.80 -4.86 -42.28
CA SER A 157 -11.30 -6.08 -42.90
C SER A 157 -11.24 -7.24 -41.92
N GLN A 158 -12.27 -8.09 -41.89
CA GLN A 158 -12.32 -9.31 -41.07
C GLN A 158 -12.78 -10.47 -41.95
N ALA A 159 -12.08 -11.61 -41.91
CA ALA A 159 -12.35 -12.75 -42.80
C ALA A 159 -12.50 -12.32 -44.28
N ASP A 160 -11.58 -11.45 -44.73
CA ASP A 160 -11.53 -10.84 -46.07
C ASP A 160 -12.77 -9.98 -46.47
N CYS A 161 -13.66 -9.68 -45.52
CA CYS A 161 -14.80 -8.79 -45.71
C CYS A 161 -14.49 -7.38 -45.18
N ASN A 162 -14.72 -6.36 -46.01
CA ASN A 162 -14.50 -4.96 -45.63
C ASN A 162 -15.59 -4.48 -44.67
N LEU A 163 -15.19 -4.11 -43.45
CA LEU A 163 -16.11 -3.67 -42.41
C LEU A 163 -16.33 -2.16 -42.42
N ARG A 164 -15.24 -1.38 -42.33
CA ARG A 164 -15.30 0.09 -42.26
C ARG A 164 -13.98 0.74 -42.66
N THR A 165 -14.02 2.03 -42.96
CA THR A 165 -12.83 2.88 -43.15
C THR A 165 -12.60 3.72 -41.88
N LEU A 166 -11.37 3.77 -41.40
CA LEU A 166 -10.93 4.61 -40.27
C LEU A 166 -10.34 5.90 -40.79
N THR A 167 -10.66 6.99 -40.11
CA THR A 167 -10.24 8.35 -40.46
C THR A 167 -9.65 9.06 -39.25
N CYS A 168 -9.16 10.29 -39.44
CA CYS A 168 -8.56 11.11 -38.38
C CYS A 168 -9.45 11.16 -37.12
N GLY A 169 -8.85 10.87 -35.96
CA GLY A 169 -9.54 10.84 -34.66
C GLY A 169 -10.20 9.51 -34.31
N ASP A 170 -10.13 8.49 -35.18
CA ASP A 170 -10.58 7.14 -34.82
C ASP A 170 -9.49 6.38 -34.05
N VAL A 171 -9.93 5.60 -33.06
CA VAL A 171 -9.10 4.71 -32.25
C VAL A 171 -9.35 3.27 -32.69
N PHE A 172 -8.28 2.46 -32.76
CA PHE A 172 -8.37 1.04 -33.05
C PHE A 172 -7.28 0.21 -32.35
N GLY A 173 -7.55 -1.08 -32.16
CA GLY A 173 -6.62 -2.00 -31.51
C GLY A 173 -6.64 -1.93 -29.97
N GLU A 174 -7.52 -1.12 -29.40
CA GLU A 174 -7.74 -0.92 -27.97
C GLU A 174 -8.17 -2.21 -27.25
N LEU A 175 -8.98 -3.04 -27.91
CA LEU A 175 -9.46 -4.31 -27.34
C LEU A 175 -8.31 -5.26 -27.00
N ALA A 176 -7.26 -5.27 -27.81
CA ALA A 176 -6.10 -6.11 -27.57
C ALA A 176 -5.44 -5.74 -26.24
N ILE A 177 -5.27 -4.44 -25.96
CA ILE A 177 -4.71 -3.93 -24.70
C ILE A 177 -5.64 -4.21 -23.51
N LEU A 178 -6.95 -4.08 -23.69
CA LEU A 178 -7.92 -4.23 -22.59
C LEU A 178 -8.17 -5.69 -22.19
N TYR A 179 -8.26 -6.60 -23.16
CA TYR A 179 -8.71 -7.98 -22.94
C TYR A 179 -7.63 -9.04 -23.14
N ASN A 180 -6.39 -8.62 -23.42
CA ASN A 180 -5.28 -9.53 -23.77
C ASN A 180 -5.67 -10.55 -24.84
N CYS A 181 -6.32 -10.08 -25.91
CA CYS A 181 -6.84 -10.92 -26.96
C CYS A 181 -6.08 -10.72 -28.29
N LYS A 182 -6.14 -11.74 -29.14
CA LYS A 182 -5.70 -11.66 -30.53
C LYS A 182 -6.43 -10.55 -31.28
N ARG A 183 -5.77 -10.00 -32.31
CA ARG A 183 -6.35 -9.02 -33.23
C ARG A 183 -7.60 -9.61 -33.89
N THR A 184 -8.71 -8.90 -33.78
CA THR A 184 -10.03 -9.33 -34.28
C THR A 184 -10.24 -9.04 -35.75
N ALA A 185 -9.46 -8.12 -36.33
CA ALA A 185 -9.56 -7.70 -37.72
C ALA A 185 -8.17 -7.25 -38.24
N THR A 186 -8.01 -7.29 -39.56
CA THR A 186 -6.86 -6.73 -40.27
C THR A 186 -7.13 -5.27 -40.59
N VAL A 187 -6.16 -4.39 -40.37
CA VAL A 187 -6.24 -2.97 -40.70
C VAL A 187 -5.10 -2.60 -41.64
N LYS A 188 -5.46 -2.13 -42.84
CA LYS A 188 -4.52 -1.81 -43.92
C LYS A 188 -4.59 -0.34 -44.29
N ALA A 189 -3.44 0.30 -44.48
CA ALA A 189 -3.37 1.70 -44.92
C ALA A 189 -3.86 1.85 -46.37
N LYS A 190 -4.86 2.70 -46.61
CA LYS A 190 -5.31 3.06 -47.98
C LYS A 190 -4.47 4.19 -48.56
N THR A 191 -4.12 5.16 -47.74
CA THR A 191 -3.27 6.31 -48.09
C THR A 191 -1.95 6.23 -47.32
N VAL A 192 -1.10 7.25 -47.45
CA VAL A 192 -0.06 7.50 -46.44
C VAL A 192 -0.80 7.83 -45.15
N VAL A 193 -0.47 7.13 -44.07
CA VAL A 193 -1.15 7.29 -42.78
C VAL A 193 -0.14 7.60 -41.69
N ARG A 194 -0.51 8.54 -40.82
CA ARG A 194 0.21 8.85 -39.59
C ARG A 194 -0.64 8.40 -38.42
N LEU A 195 -0.05 7.62 -37.53
CA LEU A 195 -0.70 7.08 -36.34
C LEU A 195 0.05 7.51 -35.09
N TRP A 196 -0.68 7.71 -34.01
CA TRP A 196 -0.10 7.67 -32.67
C TRP A 196 -0.33 6.28 -32.10
N PHE A 197 0.72 5.61 -31.65
CA PHE A 197 0.62 4.28 -31.06
C PHE A 197 1.07 4.27 -29.61
N MET A 198 0.51 3.33 -28.85
CA MET A 198 0.85 3.06 -27.46
C MET A 198 0.82 1.56 -27.19
N GLU A 199 1.81 1.07 -26.47
CA GLU A 199 1.91 -0.33 -26.06
C GLU A 199 1.13 -0.60 -24.76
N ARG A 200 0.78 -1.88 -24.55
CA ARG A 200 0.03 -2.38 -23.40
C ARG A 200 0.72 -2.00 -22.10
N GLN A 201 2.04 -2.16 -22.02
CA GLN A 201 2.80 -1.86 -20.81
C GLN A 201 2.72 -0.38 -20.44
N MET A 202 2.77 0.51 -21.42
CA MET A 202 2.58 1.96 -21.22
C MET A 202 1.18 2.27 -20.71
N TYR A 203 0.14 1.72 -21.36
CA TYR A 203 -1.24 1.90 -20.94
C TYR A 203 -1.48 1.40 -19.50
N ARG A 204 -0.99 0.21 -19.18
CA ARG A 204 -1.08 -0.36 -17.83
C ARG A 204 -0.40 0.53 -16.80
N THR A 205 0.79 1.02 -17.11
CA THR A 205 1.54 1.95 -16.25
C THR A 205 0.73 3.22 -15.98
N ILE A 206 0.11 3.82 -17.01
CA ILE A 206 -0.77 5.00 -16.84
C ILE A 206 -1.96 4.68 -15.94
N MET A 207 -2.56 3.51 -16.10
CA MET A 207 -3.71 3.09 -15.29
C MET A 207 -3.34 2.88 -13.82
N THR A 208 -2.13 2.36 -13.54
CA THR A 208 -1.62 2.12 -12.18
C THR A 208 -0.79 3.27 -11.60
N ASN A 209 -0.51 4.32 -12.39
CA ASN A 209 0.44 5.38 -12.02
C ASN A 209 0.01 6.21 -10.81
N LYS A 210 -1.29 6.27 -10.50
CA LYS A 210 -1.79 6.94 -9.29
C LYS A 210 -1.09 6.42 -8.04
N SER A 211 -0.92 5.10 -7.92
CA SER A 211 -0.29 4.48 -6.77
C SER A 211 1.20 4.80 -6.71
N LYS A 212 1.89 4.82 -7.86
CA LYS A 212 3.33 5.14 -7.92
C LYS A 212 3.61 6.60 -7.56
N LYS A 213 2.88 7.55 -8.16
CA LYS A 213 3.04 8.97 -7.87
C LYS A 213 2.65 9.30 -6.43
N LYS A 214 1.55 8.70 -5.93
CA LYS A 214 1.19 8.79 -4.51
C LYS A 214 2.34 8.26 -3.65
N ARG A 215 2.89 7.09 -3.94
CA ARG A 215 4.02 6.50 -3.20
C ARG A 215 5.26 7.38 -3.22
N GLU A 216 5.62 7.99 -4.35
CA GLU A 216 6.74 8.94 -4.47
C GLU A 216 6.50 10.21 -3.63
N GLN A 217 5.29 10.76 -3.67
CA GLN A 217 4.91 11.91 -2.84
C GLN A 217 4.97 11.58 -1.35
N LEU A 218 4.48 10.40 -0.96
CA LEU A 218 4.55 9.90 0.41
C LEU A 218 6.00 9.71 0.85
N MET A 219 6.81 9.02 0.05
CA MET A 219 8.23 8.83 0.32
C MET A 219 8.97 10.17 0.50
N GLY A 220 8.72 11.13 -0.39
CA GLY A 220 9.30 12.48 -0.27
C GLY A 220 8.85 13.21 1.00
N PHE A 221 7.58 13.06 1.38
CA PHE A 221 7.05 13.63 2.61
C PHE A 221 7.67 13.00 3.86
N LEU A 222 7.74 11.67 3.96
CA LEU A 222 8.31 10.97 5.12
C LEU A 222 9.80 11.29 5.28
N LYS A 223 10.55 11.41 4.17
CA LYS A 223 11.96 11.85 4.18
C LYS A 223 12.14 13.30 4.68
N THR A 224 11.10 14.13 4.59
CA THR A 224 11.12 15.52 5.08
C THR A 224 10.69 15.62 6.55
N SER A 225 10.00 14.61 7.08
CA SER A 225 9.57 14.58 8.49
C SER A 225 10.78 14.49 9.43
N ARG A 226 10.75 15.23 10.54
CA ARG A 226 11.81 15.21 11.55
C ARG A 226 12.01 13.82 12.15
N THR A 227 10.94 13.05 12.25
CA THR A 227 10.87 11.75 12.93
C THR A 227 11.31 10.61 12.04
N LEU A 228 11.01 10.66 10.74
CA LEU A 228 11.25 9.55 9.82
C LEU A 228 12.41 9.78 8.84
N LYS A 229 13.01 10.98 8.80
CA LYS A 229 14.14 11.29 7.89
C LYS A 229 15.35 10.36 8.01
N ALA A 230 15.50 9.69 9.16
CA ALA A 230 16.63 8.84 9.46
C ALA A 230 16.39 7.36 9.13
N LEU A 231 15.16 7.00 8.73
CA LEU A 231 14.83 5.66 8.27
C LEU A 231 15.38 5.45 6.85
N ASN A 232 15.78 4.22 6.56
CA ASN A 232 16.20 3.83 5.22
C ASN A 232 14.99 3.61 4.29
N ASP A 233 15.24 3.54 2.99
CA ASP A 233 14.19 3.41 1.97
C ASP A 233 13.35 2.13 2.13
N SER A 234 13.93 1.05 2.68
CA SER A 234 13.23 -0.21 2.94
C SER A 234 12.23 -0.07 4.09
N GLN A 235 12.66 0.53 5.22
CA GLN A 235 11.78 0.83 6.35
C GLN A 235 10.66 1.78 5.96
N LEU A 236 10.98 2.84 5.20
CA LEU A 236 9.98 3.78 4.70
C LEU A 236 8.99 3.10 3.75
N SER A 237 9.44 2.17 2.90
CA SER A 237 8.53 1.41 2.03
C SER A 237 7.55 0.59 2.86
N LYS A 238 8.03 -0.17 3.85
CA LYS A 238 7.17 -0.96 4.75
C LYS A 238 6.11 -0.11 5.45
N ILE A 239 6.51 1.08 5.92
CA ILE A 239 5.59 2.04 6.53
C ILE A 239 4.54 2.50 5.50
N ILE A 240 4.96 2.89 4.29
CA ILE A 240 4.03 3.34 3.24
C ILE A 240 3.04 2.25 2.85
N ASP A 241 3.49 1.00 2.80
CA ASP A 241 2.68 -0.14 2.40
C ASP A 241 1.65 -0.54 3.48
N SER A 242 1.90 -0.16 4.74
CA SER A 242 1.05 -0.54 5.88
C SER A 242 0.28 0.63 6.51
N MET A 243 0.59 1.88 6.17
CA MET A 243 -0.05 3.05 6.77
C MET A 243 -1.41 3.37 6.12
N GLU A 244 -2.32 3.91 6.91
CA GLU A 244 -3.63 4.36 6.43
C GLU A 244 -3.77 5.88 6.50
N GLU A 245 -4.36 6.48 5.46
CA GLU A 245 -4.65 7.91 5.43
C GLU A 245 -6.00 8.19 6.11
N VAL A 246 -5.98 8.83 7.27
CA VAL A 246 -7.19 9.15 8.05
C VAL A 246 -7.44 10.66 8.07
N LYS A 247 -8.69 11.06 7.86
CA LYS A 247 -9.11 12.46 7.77
C LYS A 247 -10.04 12.82 8.92
N TYR A 248 -9.80 13.98 9.52
CA TYR A 248 -10.53 14.51 10.65
C TYR A 248 -11.05 15.92 10.33
N GLN A 249 -12.24 16.23 10.84
CA GLN A 249 -12.85 17.54 10.80
C GLN A 249 -12.44 18.38 12.01
N ASN A 250 -12.79 19.67 11.99
CA ASN A 250 -12.50 20.57 13.09
C ASN A 250 -13.15 20.07 14.40
N ASN A 251 -12.38 20.08 15.50
CA ASN A 251 -12.74 19.60 16.82
C ASN A 251 -12.91 18.07 16.99
N ASP A 252 -12.60 17.27 15.96
CA ASP A 252 -12.58 15.81 16.11
C ASP A 252 -11.47 15.40 17.09
N VAL A 253 -11.81 14.52 18.03
CA VAL A 253 -10.84 13.93 18.97
C VAL A 253 -10.19 12.72 18.31
N ILE A 254 -8.90 12.83 18.00
CA ILE A 254 -8.13 11.79 17.31
C ILE A 254 -7.68 10.71 18.29
N VAL A 255 -7.14 11.13 19.45
CA VAL A 255 -6.85 10.22 20.57
C VAL A 255 -7.35 10.85 21.86
N ARG A 256 -7.81 10.02 22.80
CA ARG A 256 -8.37 10.47 24.07
C ARG A 256 -7.46 10.04 25.22
N GLU A 257 -7.19 10.96 26.14
CA GLU A 257 -6.47 10.68 27.38
C GLU A 257 -7.12 9.52 28.15
N GLY A 258 -6.30 8.60 28.65
CA GLY A 258 -6.73 7.42 29.40
C GLY A 258 -7.27 6.26 28.56
N ALA A 259 -7.38 6.42 27.23
CA ALA A 259 -7.72 5.30 26.35
C ALA A 259 -6.51 4.40 26.11
N GLU A 260 -6.75 3.14 25.79
CA GLU A 260 -5.71 2.28 25.20
C GLU A 260 -5.31 2.81 23.82
N GLY A 261 -4.05 2.60 23.45
CA GLY A 261 -3.48 3.20 22.25
C GLY A 261 -2.56 2.25 21.52
N ASN A 262 -3.04 1.69 20.39
CA ASN A 262 -2.28 0.76 19.54
C ASN A 262 -1.91 1.37 18.18
N THR A 263 -1.97 2.70 18.07
CA THR A 263 -1.78 3.41 16.80
C THR A 263 -0.88 4.62 16.99
N PHE A 264 0.10 4.75 16.11
CA PHE A 264 0.97 5.90 15.96
C PHE A 264 0.48 6.81 14.82
N TYR A 265 0.58 8.12 14.99
CA TYR A 265 0.07 9.08 14.01
C TYR A 265 1.13 10.07 13.54
N ILE A 266 1.12 10.38 12.24
CA ILE A 266 1.95 11.44 11.63
C ILE A 266 1.04 12.42 10.90
N ILE A 267 1.20 13.72 11.16
CA ILE A 267 0.35 14.76 10.60
C ILE A 267 0.82 15.10 9.18
N LEU A 268 0.00 14.79 8.18
CA LEU A 268 0.27 15.14 6.77
C LEU A 268 -0.12 16.59 6.46
N LYS A 269 -1.27 17.02 6.98
CA LYS A 269 -1.84 18.36 6.75
C LYS A 269 -2.73 18.77 7.92
N GLY A 270 -2.74 20.06 8.23
CA GLY A 270 -3.55 20.63 9.31
C GLY A 270 -2.76 20.79 10.60
N GLU A 271 -3.48 21.08 11.68
CA GLU A 271 -2.94 21.32 13.01
C GLU A 271 -3.70 20.48 14.05
N VAL A 272 -2.98 19.91 15.02
CA VAL A 272 -3.52 19.11 16.11
C VAL A 272 -3.15 19.76 17.43
N LYS A 273 -4.13 19.99 18.29
CA LYS A 273 -3.95 20.50 19.65
C LYS A 273 -3.86 19.34 20.63
N VAL A 274 -2.84 19.33 21.48
CA VAL A 274 -2.68 18.36 22.57
C VAL A 274 -3.11 19.01 23.88
N THR A 275 -3.95 18.32 24.63
CA THR A 275 -4.55 18.78 25.88
C THR A 275 -4.47 17.68 26.92
N LYS A 276 -4.30 18.08 28.19
CA LYS A 276 -4.28 17.15 29.31
C LYS A 276 -5.12 17.69 30.45
N LYS A 277 -5.85 16.82 31.15
CA LYS A 277 -6.55 17.19 32.37
C LYS A 277 -5.59 17.25 33.56
N LEU A 278 -5.45 18.42 34.17
CA LEU A 278 -4.69 18.65 35.39
C LEU A 278 -5.63 19.27 36.44
N ASN A 279 -5.78 18.63 37.60
CA ASN A 279 -6.67 19.08 38.68
C ASN A 279 -8.12 19.37 38.22
N GLY A 280 -8.63 18.56 37.28
CA GLY A 280 -9.96 18.72 36.70
C GLY A 280 -10.08 19.80 35.61
N GLN A 281 -9.03 20.59 35.34
CA GLN A 281 -8.99 21.59 34.28
C GLN A 281 -8.22 21.08 33.06
N GLU A 282 -8.75 21.36 31.86
CA GLU A 282 -8.10 20.99 30.60
C GLU A 282 -7.05 22.05 30.24
N LYS A 283 -5.77 21.67 30.27
CA LYS A 283 -4.65 22.53 29.90
C LYS A 283 -4.11 22.12 28.54
N GLN A 284 -3.94 23.09 27.63
CA GLN A 284 -3.26 22.86 26.37
C GLN A 284 -1.75 22.72 26.62
N ILE A 285 -1.20 21.60 26.17
CA ILE A 285 0.21 21.25 26.35
C ILE A 285 1.03 21.77 25.17
N ARG A 286 0.60 21.43 23.95
CA ARG A 286 1.28 21.81 22.70
C ARG A 286 0.33 21.82 21.50
N LYS A 287 0.81 22.37 20.39
CA LYS A 287 0.19 22.29 19.07
C LYS A 287 1.19 21.66 18.11
N MET A 288 0.69 20.81 17.23
CA MET A 288 1.49 20.06 16.28
C MET A 288 0.96 20.27 14.86
N GLY A 289 1.84 20.39 13.89
CA GLY A 289 1.51 20.61 12.48
C GLY A 289 2.15 19.57 11.56
N LYS A 290 2.16 19.89 10.27
CA LYS A 290 2.69 19.03 9.20
C LYS A 290 4.10 18.49 9.53
N GLY A 291 4.24 17.17 9.49
CA GLY A 291 5.49 16.44 9.67
C GLY A 291 5.78 16.02 11.12
N GLU A 292 5.01 16.52 12.09
CA GLU A 292 5.07 16.10 13.49
C GLU A 292 4.18 14.87 13.74
N HIS A 293 4.41 14.21 14.88
CA HIS A 293 3.77 12.95 15.22
C HIS A 293 3.18 12.96 16.64
N PHE A 294 2.34 11.98 16.94
CA PHE A 294 1.84 11.73 18.29
C PHE A 294 1.39 10.28 18.46
N GLY A 295 1.28 9.87 19.73
CA GLY A 295 0.77 8.57 20.12
C GLY A 295 1.84 7.51 20.37
N GLU A 296 3.11 7.86 20.21
CA GLU A 296 4.29 7.05 20.44
C GLU A 296 4.44 6.57 21.88
N LEU A 297 4.09 7.43 22.87
CA LEU A 297 4.30 7.12 24.29
C LEU A 297 3.51 5.88 24.74
N ALA A 298 2.29 5.70 24.23
CA ALA A 298 1.45 4.56 24.56
C ALA A 298 2.03 3.24 24.03
N LEU A 299 2.69 3.29 22.87
CA LEU A 299 3.32 2.12 22.26
C LEU A 299 4.64 1.77 22.94
N ILE A 300 5.50 2.78 23.16
CA ILE A 300 6.86 2.59 23.68
C ILE A 300 6.86 2.18 25.15
N ARG A 301 5.96 2.74 25.96
CA ARG A 301 5.91 2.49 27.41
C ARG A 301 4.82 1.50 27.81
N GLU A 302 4.03 1.05 26.85
CA GLU A 302 2.87 0.18 27.09
C GLU A 302 1.92 0.76 28.14
N ILE A 303 1.66 2.07 28.03
CA ILE A 303 0.77 2.84 28.91
C ILE A 303 -0.46 3.34 28.15
N LEU A 304 -1.48 3.76 28.89
CA LEU A 304 -2.64 4.46 28.33
C LEU A 304 -2.20 5.81 27.72
N ARG A 305 -3.01 6.32 26.78
CA ARG A 305 -2.80 7.63 26.16
C ARG A 305 -2.66 8.70 27.24
N THR A 306 -1.53 9.42 27.23
CA THR A 306 -1.17 10.40 28.27
C THR A 306 -1.87 11.75 28.12
N ALA A 307 -2.45 12.03 26.95
CA ALA A 307 -3.11 13.28 26.61
C ALA A 307 -4.18 13.07 25.53
N THR A 308 -5.08 14.04 25.40
CA THR A 308 -6.09 14.11 24.34
C THR A 308 -5.57 14.95 23.18
N CYS A 309 -5.64 14.42 21.96
CA CYS A 309 -5.27 15.15 20.74
C CYS A 309 -6.52 15.45 19.92
N THR A 310 -6.72 16.71 19.57
CA THR A 310 -7.91 17.21 18.88
C THR A 310 -7.53 17.97 17.62
N ALA A 311 -8.22 17.72 16.51
CA ALA A 311 -8.02 18.42 15.25
C ALA A 311 -8.42 19.90 15.34
N VAL A 312 -7.56 20.78 14.84
CA VAL A 312 -7.79 22.22 14.69
C VAL A 312 -7.98 22.51 13.20
N GLY A 313 -9.22 22.64 12.77
CA GLY A 313 -9.59 22.64 11.36
C GLY A 313 -9.53 21.24 10.72
N PRO A 314 -9.62 21.15 9.38
CA PRO A 314 -9.44 19.90 8.66
C PRO A 314 -8.00 19.37 8.80
N VAL A 315 -7.87 18.15 9.31
CA VAL A 315 -6.59 17.46 9.53
C VAL A 315 -6.54 16.16 8.72
N THR A 316 -5.37 15.84 8.19
CA THR A 316 -5.09 14.54 7.57
C THR A 316 -3.85 13.96 8.22
N CYS A 317 -3.95 12.72 8.68
CA CYS A 317 -2.87 11.97 9.31
C CYS A 317 -2.61 10.66 8.58
N PHE A 318 -1.40 10.12 8.73
CA PHE A 318 -1.17 8.68 8.58
C PHE A 318 -1.31 8.01 9.93
N SER A 319 -2.05 6.90 9.99
CA SER A 319 -2.07 5.95 11.10
C SER A 319 -1.20 4.75 10.79
N ILE A 320 -0.42 4.33 11.78
CA ILE A 320 0.48 3.18 11.72
C ILE A 320 0.20 2.33 12.96
N ASP A 321 -0.05 1.05 12.77
CA ASP A 321 -0.35 0.13 13.88
C ASP A 321 0.91 -0.22 14.70
N LYS A 322 0.69 -0.69 15.94
CA LYS A 322 1.75 -0.99 16.91
C LYS A 322 2.82 -1.93 16.33
N GLU A 323 2.40 -3.00 15.67
CA GLU A 323 3.30 -4.02 15.13
C GLU A 323 4.23 -3.44 14.07
N VAL A 324 3.68 -2.64 13.16
CA VAL A 324 4.46 -1.96 12.12
C VAL A 324 5.39 -0.93 12.73
N PHE A 325 4.91 -0.17 13.71
CA PHE A 325 5.71 0.82 14.43
C PHE A 325 6.95 0.17 15.08
N GLU A 326 6.77 -0.93 15.81
CA GLU A 326 7.85 -1.65 16.49
C GLU A 326 8.87 -2.26 15.52
N GLU A 327 8.43 -2.77 14.38
CA GLU A 327 9.32 -3.36 13.38
C GLU A 327 10.12 -2.30 12.61
N THR A 328 9.52 -1.13 12.33
CA THR A 328 10.05 -0.18 11.33
C THR A 328 10.62 1.11 11.90
N ILE A 329 10.19 1.56 13.08
CA ILE A 329 10.57 2.86 13.65
C ILE A 329 11.43 2.62 14.91
N PRO A 330 12.76 2.85 14.84
CA PRO A 330 13.61 2.72 16.01
C PRO A 330 13.29 3.81 17.05
N ILE A 331 13.14 3.40 18.31
CA ILE A 331 12.78 4.28 19.45
C ILE A 331 13.78 5.43 19.60
N GLU A 332 15.05 5.20 19.31
CA GLU A 332 16.15 6.18 19.41
C GLU A 332 15.95 7.42 18.53
N HIS A 333 15.13 7.32 17.49
CA HIS A 333 14.88 8.38 16.51
C HIS A 333 13.64 9.22 16.82
N LEU A 334 12.90 8.88 17.88
CA LEU A 334 11.72 9.61 18.31
C LEU A 334 12.08 10.66 19.38
N GLU A 335 11.67 11.91 19.13
CA GLU A 335 11.69 12.95 20.14
C GLU A 335 10.56 12.69 21.14
N LEU A 336 10.88 12.02 22.25
CA LEU A 336 9.93 11.75 23.32
C LEU A 336 9.67 13.05 24.10
N HIS A 337 8.49 13.61 23.91
CA HIS A 337 8.04 14.76 24.66
C HIS A 337 7.28 14.31 25.91
N ASP A 338 8.05 14.02 26.97
CA ASP A 338 7.50 13.85 28.32
C ASP A 338 7.10 15.21 28.90
N ASP A 339 5.97 15.74 28.47
CA ASP A 339 5.48 17.06 28.89
C ASP A 339 5.02 17.14 30.37
N ILE A 340 5.46 16.22 31.24
CA ILE A 340 5.00 16.11 32.64
C ILE A 340 6.14 16.31 33.66
N SER A 341 7.42 16.32 33.28
CA SER A 341 8.50 16.33 34.28
C SER A 341 9.10 17.71 34.65
N SER A 342 8.86 18.80 33.91
CA SER A 342 9.72 19.99 34.14
C SER A 342 9.10 21.39 34.00
N LYS A 343 7.80 21.57 33.70
CA LYS A 343 7.25 22.92 33.45
C LYS A 343 5.86 23.26 34.02
N VAL A 344 5.28 22.46 34.94
CA VAL A 344 3.91 22.74 35.45
C VAL A 344 3.81 22.80 36.99
N LEU A 345 4.93 22.79 37.73
CA LEU A 345 4.94 22.98 39.19
C LEU A 345 5.71 24.25 39.62
N GLU A 346 5.67 25.32 38.83
CA GLU A 346 6.06 26.65 39.34
C GLU A 346 4.80 27.34 39.91
N GLU A 347 4.61 27.23 41.22
CA GLU A 347 3.83 28.21 41.99
C GLU A 347 4.62 29.53 42.06
N PRO A 348 3.94 30.70 42.05
CA PRO A 348 4.61 31.98 42.19
C PRO A 348 5.03 32.22 43.65
N ASP A 349 6.23 32.78 43.82
CA ASP A 349 6.86 33.29 45.05
C ASP A 349 7.58 32.29 45.99
N ALA A 350 8.89 32.06 45.75
CA ALA A 350 9.95 31.97 46.79
C ALA A 350 11.37 31.96 46.14
N PRO A 351 12.42 32.50 46.82
CA PRO A 351 13.63 33.00 46.16
C PRO A 351 14.67 31.92 45.82
N GLU A 352 15.49 32.26 44.81
CA GLU A 352 16.59 31.52 44.21
C GLU A 352 17.38 30.61 45.17
N LYS A 353 17.41 29.31 44.84
CA LYS A 353 18.52 28.43 45.21
C LYS A 353 19.01 27.66 43.98
N THR A 354 20.18 28.08 43.54
CA THR A 354 21.09 27.36 42.66
C THR A 354 21.29 25.91 43.14
N SER A 355 20.96 24.93 42.31
CA SER A 355 21.61 23.61 42.34
C SER A 355 21.42 22.86 41.01
N PRO A 356 22.41 22.06 40.56
CA PRO A 356 22.53 21.62 39.19
C PRO A 356 21.66 20.38 38.91
N SER A 357 20.90 20.38 37.81
CA SER A 357 20.22 19.19 37.33
C SER A 357 21.24 18.17 36.82
N SER A 358 21.66 17.25 37.67
CA SER A 358 22.37 16.06 37.23
C SER A 358 21.35 14.93 37.12
N TYR A 359 20.98 14.62 35.88
CA TYR A 359 20.24 13.40 35.59
C TYR A 359 21.20 12.22 35.79
N LEU A 360 20.89 11.39 36.79
CA LEU A 360 21.68 10.21 37.12
C LEU A 360 21.47 9.14 36.06
N ARG A 361 22.54 8.77 35.36
CA ARG A 361 22.56 7.64 34.44
C ARG A 361 23.02 6.41 35.21
N LEU A 362 22.72 5.21 34.71
CA LEU A 362 23.08 3.95 35.36
C LEU A 362 24.60 3.82 35.67
N LYS A 363 25.45 4.48 34.88
CA LYS A 363 26.91 4.56 35.08
C LYS A 363 27.36 5.53 36.17
N ASP A 364 26.46 6.38 36.63
CA ASP A 364 26.70 7.36 37.69
C ASP A 364 26.36 6.77 39.08
N LEU A 365 25.94 5.49 39.15
CA LEU A 365 25.61 4.76 40.36
C LEU A 365 26.78 3.89 40.82
N ILE A 366 27.12 3.95 42.11
CA ILE A 366 28.21 3.18 42.72
C ILE A 366 27.61 2.11 43.64
N PRO A 367 27.99 0.82 43.52
CA PRO A 367 27.48 -0.23 44.39
C PRO A 367 27.94 -0.02 45.83
N VAL A 368 27.00 -0.11 46.77
CA VAL A 368 27.28 -0.09 48.20
C VAL A 368 27.87 -1.45 48.57
N LEU A 369 29.03 -1.48 49.23
CA LEU A 369 29.73 -2.72 49.58
C LEU A 369 29.48 -3.10 51.04
N TYR A 370 29.42 -4.41 51.34
CA TYR A 370 29.39 -4.86 52.73
C TYR A 370 30.67 -4.44 53.45
N GLN A 371 30.52 -3.79 54.60
CA GLN A 371 31.67 -3.28 55.36
C GLN A 371 32.27 -4.31 56.31
N GLU A 372 31.49 -5.30 56.73
CA GLU A 372 31.90 -6.31 57.71
C GLU A 372 31.28 -7.68 57.39
N GLY A 373 31.96 -8.75 57.82
CA GLY A 373 31.49 -10.14 57.67
C GLY A 373 31.99 -10.84 56.40
N ARG A 374 31.35 -11.97 56.07
CA ARG A 374 31.83 -12.94 55.07
C ARG A 374 31.82 -12.42 53.62
N TYR A 375 31.08 -11.35 53.37
CA TYR A 375 30.88 -10.74 52.05
C TYR A 375 31.56 -9.37 51.95
N GLN A 376 32.49 -9.06 52.87
CA GLN A 376 33.16 -7.76 52.92
C GLN A 376 33.80 -7.41 51.57
N GLY A 377 33.45 -6.25 51.03
CA GLY A 377 33.90 -5.78 49.72
C GLY A 377 33.03 -6.22 48.52
N GLU A 378 32.02 -7.06 48.71
CA GLU A 378 31.04 -7.38 47.65
C GLU A 378 29.84 -6.41 47.66
N PRO A 379 29.18 -6.19 46.50
CA PRO A 379 27.96 -5.39 46.42
C PRO A 379 26.83 -5.93 47.31
N VAL A 380 26.21 -5.04 48.07
CA VAL A 380 25.09 -5.35 48.95
C VAL A 380 23.91 -5.79 48.09
N THR A 381 23.51 -7.05 48.23
CA THR A 381 22.40 -7.63 47.48
C THR A 381 21.12 -7.59 48.30
N LEU A 382 20.09 -6.90 47.79
CA LEU A 382 18.79 -6.76 48.45
C LEU A 382 17.86 -7.95 48.18
N GLY A 383 18.06 -8.66 47.07
CA GLY A 383 17.28 -9.83 46.70
C GLY A 383 17.78 -10.53 45.46
N VAL A 384 17.48 -11.82 45.35
CA VAL A 384 17.72 -12.65 44.16
C VAL A 384 16.42 -13.34 43.77
N GLY A 385 16.04 -13.25 42.50
CA GLY A 385 14.80 -13.85 41.97
C GLY A 385 14.94 -14.26 40.51
N GLY A 386 13.82 -14.63 39.88
CA GLY A 386 13.79 -15.09 38.48
C GLY A 386 14.30 -14.09 37.43
N PHE A 387 14.50 -12.83 37.83
CA PHE A 387 15.00 -11.74 36.97
C PHE A 387 16.44 -11.31 37.31
N GLY A 388 17.15 -12.07 38.16
CA GLY A 388 18.55 -11.80 38.52
C GLY A 388 18.73 -11.20 39.93
N ARG A 389 19.89 -10.57 40.13
CA ARG A 389 20.36 -10.04 41.41
C ARG A 389 20.06 -8.53 41.49
N VAL A 390 19.47 -8.09 42.60
CA VAL A 390 19.21 -6.67 42.89
C VAL A 390 20.27 -6.15 43.85
N GLU A 391 21.09 -5.22 43.40
CA GLU A 391 22.17 -4.61 44.19
C GLU A 391 21.78 -3.22 44.70
N LEU A 392 22.19 -2.91 45.93
CA LEU A 392 22.04 -1.59 46.52
C LEU A 392 23.14 -0.67 45.97
N VAL A 393 22.73 0.44 45.37
CA VAL A 393 23.63 1.43 44.76
C VAL A 393 23.37 2.82 45.37
N CYS A 394 24.41 3.64 45.44
CA CYS A 394 24.32 5.04 45.83
C CYS A 394 24.71 5.97 44.68
N VAL A 395 24.35 7.25 44.84
CA VAL A 395 24.64 8.36 43.93
C VAL A 395 25.82 9.16 44.46
#